data_AF-A0A8H9H9Q0-F1
#
_entry.id   AF-A0A8H9H9Q0-F1
#
_cell.length_a   1.000
_cell.length_b   1.000
_cell.length_c   1.000
_cell.angle_alpha   90.00
_cell.angle_beta   90.00
_cell.angle_gamma   90.00
#
_symmetry.space_group_name_H-M   'P 1'
#
loop_
_entity.id
_entity.type
_entity.pdbx_description
1 polymer ?
#
loop_
_entity_poly.entity_id
_entity_poly.type
_entity_poly.pdbx_seq_one_letter_code
_entity_poly.pdbx_strand_id
1 'polypeptide(L)'
;MDVGVIVHGVGEVDQLVDQRLFVETDGFAYHSSREALSRDRERDQRMISMGLPVVRLTYEDVMRGCGVIIVEAALRGLDRASAPLRVDRDPSIGAPRLMW
;
A
#
# COMPACT_ATOMS: atom_id res chain seq x y z
N MET A 1 -0.06 -6.08 16.28
CA MET A 1 -0.70 -5.16 15.32
C MET A 1 -1.18 -3.99 16.14
N ASP A 2 -0.87 -2.79 15.68
CA ASP A 2 -1.36 -1.55 16.27
C ASP A 2 -2.49 -0.99 15.41
N VAL A 3 -3.44 -0.27 16.01
CA VAL A 3 -4.60 0.34 15.33
C VAL A 3 -4.62 1.85 15.54
N GLY A 4 -5.10 2.61 14.57
CA GLY A 4 -5.20 4.08 14.64
C GLY A 4 -3.85 4.76 14.80
N VAL A 5 -2.89 4.40 13.94
CA VAL A 5 -1.50 4.83 14.05
C VAL A 5 -1.30 6.20 13.39
N ILE A 6 -0.84 7.19 14.16
CA ILE A 6 -0.53 8.52 13.62
C ILE A 6 0.85 8.51 12.94
N VAL A 7 0.85 8.76 11.63
CA VAL A 7 2.08 8.96 10.85
C VAL A 7 2.26 10.46 10.59
N HIS A 8 3.34 11.04 11.11
CA HIS A 8 3.64 12.46 10.95
C HIS A 8 3.72 12.85 9.46
N GLY A 9 2.98 13.88 9.05
CA GLY A 9 2.91 14.34 7.66
C GLY A 9 1.91 13.60 6.75
N VAL A 10 1.29 12.52 7.25
CA VAL A 10 0.27 11.73 6.53
C VAL A 10 -1.08 11.76 7.24
N GLY A 11 -1.10 11.61 8.57
CA GLY A 11 -2.32 11.48 9.36
C GLY A 11 -2.47 10.09 9.98
N GLU A 12 -3.68 9.75 10.39
CA GLU A 12 -4.01 8.46 11.01
C GLU A 12 -4.17 7.35 9.97
N VAL A 13 -3.45 6.25 10.16
CA VAL A 13 -3.53 5.02 9.37
C VAL A 13 -4.19 3.94 10.21
N ASP A 14 -5.13 3.18 9.64
CA ASP A 14 -5.97 2.25 10.40
C ASP A 14 -5.16 1.21 11.17
N GLN A 15 -4.10 0.65 10.57
CA GLN A 15 -3.35 -0.45 11.18
C GLN A 15 -1.85 -0.43 10.84
N LEU A 16 -1.03 -0.90 11.77
CA LEU A 16 0.36 -1.30 11.56
C LEU A 16 0.52 -2.78 11.91
N VAL A 17 0.78 -3.58 10.89
CA VAL A 17 0.95 -5.04 10.99
C VAL A 17 2.42 -5.37 11.08
N ASP A 18 2.75 -6.17 12.10
CA ASP A 18 4.09 -6.70 12.36
C ASP A 18 5.20 -5.63 12.38
N GLN A 19 4.87 -4.41 12.80
CA GLN A 19 5.76 -3.24 12.82
C GLN A 19 6.41 -2.91 11.46
N ARG A 20 5.88 -3.45 10.36
CA ARG A 20 6.52 -3.43 9.04
C ARG A 20 5.61 -2.95 7.92
N LEU A 21 4.31 -3.22 8.00
CA LEU A 21 3.35 -2.91 6.94
C LEU A 21 2.18 -2.09 7.48
N PHE A 22 1.95 -0.92 6.88
CA PHE A 22 0.76 -0.12 7.15
C PHE A 22 -0.42 -0.64 6.31
N VAL A 23 -1.61 -0.65 6.89
CA VAL A 23 -2.84 -1.07 6.21
C VAL A 23 -3.91 -0.02 6.43
N GLU A 24 -4.56 0.41 5.34
CA GLU A 24 -5.79 1.19 5.39
C GLU A 24 -6.94 0.42 4.78
N THR A 25 -8.11 0.60 5.35
CA THR A 25 -9.38 0.00 4.94
C THR A 25 -10.28 1.11 4.43
N ASP A 26 -10.42 1.21 3.11
CA ASP A 26 -11.27 2.21 2.50
C ASP A 26 -12.74 1.85 2.73
N GLY A 27 -13.40 2.62 3.59
CA GLY A 27 -14.85 2.71 3.58
C GLY A 27 -15.32 3.42 2.31
N PHE A 28 -15.55 2.67 1.23
CA PHE A 28 -16.06 3.19 -0.06
C PHE A 28 -17.27 4.14 0.10
N ALA A 29 -18.09 3.96 1.14
CA ALA A 29 -19.22 4.82 1.48
C ALA A 29 -18.84 6.27 1.87
N TYR A 30 -17.58 6.54 2.26
CA TYR A 30 -17.11 7.84 2.74
C TYR A 30 -16.13 8.55 1.77
N HIS A 31 -15.66 7.88 0.71
CA HIS A 31 -14.58 8.35 -0.18
C HIS A 31 -14.95 8.37 -1.68
N SER A 32 -16.22 8.63 -2.00
CA SER A 32 -16.69 8.63 -3.40
C SER A 32 -16.48 9.95 -4.16
N SER A 33 -15.91 10.97 -3.52
CA SER A 33 -15.57 12.24 -4.17
C SER A 33 -14.17 12.18 -4.83
N ARG A 34 -13.98 12.93 -5.92
CA ARG A 34 -12.68 13.03 -6.61
C ARG A 34 -11.60 13.57 -5.66
N GLU A 35 -11.96 14.47 -4.77
CA GLU A 35 -11.09 15.09 -3.77
C GLU A 35 -10.70 14.09 -2.68
N ALA A 36 -11.60 13.20 -2.26
CA ALA A 36 -11.27 12.12 -1.33
C ALA A 36 -10.24 11.19 -1.96
N LEU A 37 -10.51 10.71 -3.17
CA LEU A 37 -9.59 9.85 -3.90
C LEU A 37 -8.21 10.49 -4.17
N SER A 38 -8.16 11.81 -4.42
CA SER A 38 -6.89 12.54 -4.56
C SER A 38 -6.12 12.56 -3.25
N ARG A 39 -6.79 12.83 -2.13
CA ARG A 39 -6.16 12.83 -0.79
C ARG A 39 -5.61 11.46 -0.43
N ASP A 40 -6.35 10.39 -0.68
CA ASP A 40 -5.89 9.02 -0.37
C ASP A 40 -4.64 8.67 -1.19
N ARG A 41 -4.61 9.05 -2.47
CA ARG A 41 -3.40 8.91 -3.31
C ARG A 41 -2.22 9.74 -2.82
N GLU A 42 -2.45 10.99 -2.41
CA GLU A 42 -1.39 11.84 -1.85
C GLU A 42 -0.82 11.24 -0.55
N ARG A 43 -1.67 10.65 0.29
CA ARG A 43 -1.24 9.95 1.52
C ARG A 43 -0.39 8.74 1.19
N ASP A 44 -0.84 7.89 0.26
CA ASP A 44 -0.09 6.70 -0.17
C ASP A 44 1.27 7.08 -0.80
N GLN A 45 1.30 8.15 -1.60
CA GLN A 45 2.54 8.71 -2.17
C GLN A 45 3.51 9.22 -1.09
N ARG A 46 3.00 9.88 -0.05
CA ARG A 46 3.86 10.32 1.07
C ARG A 46 4.41 9.13 1.84
N MET A 47 3.59 8.14 2.14
CA MET A 47 4.02 6.90 2.83
C MET A 47 5.19 6.26 2.09
N ILE A 48 5.06 6.04 0.78
CA ILE A 48 6.15 5.41 0.00
C ILE A 48 7.39 6.32 -0.09
N SER A 49 7.22 7.64 -0.16
CA SER A 49 8.36 8.59 -0.17
C SER A 49 9.17 8.56 1.12
N MET A 50 8.55 8.15 2.24
CA MET A 50 9.19 7.97 3.54
C MET A 50 9.72 6.53 3.75
N GLY A 51 9.62 5.66 2.75
CA GLY A 51 9.99 4.25 2.86
C GLY A 51 9.03 3.42 3.72
N LEU A 52 7.80 3.91 3.94
CA LEU A 52 6.77 3.21 4.70
C LEU A 52 5.85 2.46 3.73
N PRO A 53 5.92 1.12 3.65
CA PRO A 53 5.04 0.37 2.77
C PRO A 53 3.60 0.40 3.32
N VAL A 54 2.65 0.66 2.43
CA VAL A 54 1.22 0.72 2.75
C VAL A 54 0.43 -0.12 1.75
N VAL A 55 -0.57 -0.84 2.24
CA VAL A 55 -1.59 -1.50 1.42
C VAL A 55 -2.95 -0.93 1.78
N ARG A 56 -3.68 -0.46 0.76
CA ARG A 56 -5.07 -0.02 0.91
C ARG A 56 -6.01 -1.13 0.46
N LEU A 57 -6.88 -1.57 1.35
CA LEU A 57 -7.91 -2.56 1.11
C LEU A 57 -9.21 -1.85 0.75
N THR A 58 -9.86 -2.30 -0.32
CA THR A 58 -11.20 -1.83 -0.65
C THR A 58 -12.24 -2.40 0.32
N TYR A 59 -13.42 -1.79 0.36
CA TYR A 59 -14.57 -2.35 1.07
C TYR A 59 -14.84 -3.80 0.62
N GLU A 60 -14.76 -4.08 -0.68
CA GLU A 60 -14.96 -5.42 -1.23
C GLU A 60 -13.90 -6.41 -0.75
N ASP A 61 -12.62 -6.01 -0.65
CA ASP A 61 -11.55 -6.86 -0.13
C ASP A 61 -11.82 -7.28 1.32
N VAL A 62 -12.29 -6.33 2.14
CA VAL A 62 -12.63 -6.58 3.54
C VAL A 62 -13.87 -7.48 3.63
N MET A 63 -14.94 -7.14 2.92
CA MET A 63 -16.21 -7.88 2.99
C MET A 63 -16.12 -9.29 2.42
N ARG A 64 -15.21 -9.53 1.48
CA ARG A 64 -14.94 -10.88 0.94
C ARG A 64 -13.95 -11.67 1.80
N GLY A 65 -13.41 -11.09 2.87
CA GLY A 65 -12.39 -11.73 3.71
C GLY A 65 -11.02 -11.85 3.01
N CYS A 66 -10.81 -11.15 1.89
CA CYS A 66 -9.54 -11.15 1.17
C CYS A 66 -8.44 -10.37 1.90
N GLY A 67 -8.80 -9.47 2.82
CA GLY A 67 -7.85 -8.59 3.52
C GLY A 67 -6.66 -9.33 4.13
N VAL A 68 -6.90 -10.45 4.82
CA VAL A 68 -5.81 -11.26 5.43
C VAL A 68 -4.86 -11.79 4.35
N ILE A 69 -5.38 -12.32 3.24
CA ILE A 69 -4.59 -12.89 2.16
C ILE A 69 -3.71 -11.81 1.50
N ILE A 70 -4.28 -10.62 1.28
CA ILE A 70 -3.57 -9.50 0.68
C ILE A 70 -2.44 -9.01 1.61
N VAL A 71 -2.74 -8.84 2.91
CA VAL A 71 -1.76 -8.40 3.91
C VAL A 71 -0.63 -9.41 4.07
N GLU A 72 -0.94 -10.71 4.15
CA GLU A 72 0.08 -11.77 4.19
C GLU A 72 0.96 -11.78 2.93
N ALA A 73 0.36 -11.62 1.75
CA ALA A 73 1.11 -11.57 0.50
C ALA A 73 2.05 -10.36 0.45
N ALA A 74 1.61 -9.21 0.94
CA ALA A 74 2.43 -8.00 1.01
C ALA A 74 3.61 -8.17 1.98
N LEU A 75 3.39 -8.74 3.18
CA LEU A 75 4.45 -9.04 4.14
C LEU A 75 5.50 -10.00 3.54
N ARG A 76 5.06 -11.07 2.88
CA ARG A 76 5.98 -11.99 2.17
C ARG A 76 6.76 -11.29 1.05
N GLY A 77 6.15 -10.31 0.38
CA GLY A 77 6.82 -9.46 -0.60
C GLY A 77 7.93 -8.61 0.04
N LEU A 78 7.66 -8.00 1.19
CA LEU A 78 8.63 -7.23 1.96
C LEU A 78 9.81 -8.10 2.44
N ASP A 79 9.56 -9.34 2.87
CA ASP A 79 10.62 -10.27 3.28
C ASP A 79 11.60 -10.58 2.12
N ARG A 80 11.12 -10.57 0.88
CA ARG A 80 11.94 -10.82 -0.32
C ARG A 80 12.67 -9.58 -0.83
N ALA A 81 12.22 -8.39 -0.44
CA ALA A 81 12.76 -7.13 -0.91
C ALA A 81 14.09 -6.79 -0.22
N SER A 82 15.16 -7.52 -0.56
CA SER A 82 16.53 -7.25 -0.07
C SER A 82 17.34 -6.32 -0.98
N ALA A 83 16.80 -5.91 -2.14
CA ALA A 83 17.46 -4.99 -3.07
C ALA A 83 16.43 -4.12 -3.80
N PRO A 84 16.75 -2.87 -4.18
CA PRO A 84 15.90 -2.08 -5.05
C PRO A 84 15.64 -2.86 -6.34
N LEU A 85 14.40 -2.82 -6.82
CA LEU A 85 13.98 -3.44 -8.08
C LEU A 85 14.92 -2.97 -9.20
N ARG A 86 15.78 -3.85 -9.69
CA ARG A 86 16.61 -3.58 -10.86
C ARG A 86 15.72 -3.73 -12.08
N VAL A 87 15.28 -2.61 -12.62
CA VAL A 87 14.62 -2.57 -13.92
C VAL A 87 15.71 -2.61 -14.98
N ASP A 88 15.97 -3.78 -15.55
CA ASP A 88 16.75 -3.86 -16.78
C ASP A 88 15.91 -3.20 -17.89
N ARG A 89 16.35 -1.99 -18.26
CA ARG A 89 15.76 -1.28 -19.40
C ARG A 89 16.34 -1.90 -20.67
N ASP A 90 15.56 -2.77 -21.32
CA ASP A 90 15.83 -3.12 -22.71
C ASP A 90 15.60 -1.86 -23.57
N PRO A 91 16.65 -1.29 -24.22
CA PRO A 91 16.49 -0.09 -25.04
C PRO A 91 15.65 -0.32 -26.31
N SER A 92 15.38 -1.58 -26.67
CA SER A 92 14.66 -1.96 -27.90
C SER A 92 13.16 -2.13 -27.73
N ILE A 93 12.65 -2.18 -26.49
CA ILE A 93 11.23 -2.31 -26.17
C ILE A 93 10.84 -1.13 -25.29
N GLY A 94 10.08 -0.17 -25.82
CA GLY A 94 9.70 1.09 -25.17
C GLY A 94 8.86 1.00 -23.87
N ALA A 95 8.78 -0.16 -23.21
CA ALA A 95 8.19 -0.32 -21.89
C ALA A 95 8.96 -1.38 -21.08
N PRO A 96 9.27 -1.11 -19.79
CA PRO A 96 9.96 -2.08 -18.94
C PRO A 96 9.13 -3.35 -18.76
N ARG A 97 9.77 -4.50 -18.91
CA ARG A 97 9.15 -5.82 -18.73
C ARG A 97 9.60 -6.39 -17.38
N LEU A 98 8.66 -6.52 -16.45
CA LEU A 98 8.90 -7.19 -15.16
C LEU A 98 8.70 -8.69 -15.35
N MET A 99 9.72 -9.49 -15.04
CA MET A 99 9.59 -10.94 -14.88
C MET A 99 9.52 -11.25 -13.37
N TRP A 100 8.52 -12.04 -12.98
CA TRP A 100 8.32 -12.54 -11.62
C TRP A 100 9.03 -13.87 -11.42
#